data_AF-A0A098LHB2-F1
#
_entry.id   AF-A0A098LHB2-F1
#
_cell.length_a   1.000
_cell.length_b   1.000
_cell.length_c   1.000
_cell.angle_alpha   90.00
_cell.angle_beta   90.00
_cell.angle_gamma   90.00
#
_symmetry.space_group_name_H-M   'P 1'
#
loop_
_entity.id
_entity.type
_entity.pdbx_description
1 polymer ?
#
loop_
_entity_poly.entity_id
_entity_poly.type
_entity_poly.pdbx_seq_one_letter_code
_entity_poly.pdbx_strand_id
1 'polypeptide(L)'
;MRHILSLILILLLVSCSSEKVSKEQQEQTITAKKSTINKHIEVSNDCIFDTSTFKFTSEAIHKFNPKIKFHWNENEKHAILPLEDGDSLILHIGGCNHFSYWAKYRTDYSKFNDSIYLLNKAKWIAENFFDNGFDKNYVRFITDKKYYQEDNGRPLMKSYSIQTDKSIQENEIYEGFYFMRDGERTEIWIHGYVN
;
A
#
# COMPACT_ATOMS: atom_id res chain seq x y z
N MET A 1 21.98 -6.19 -57.03
CA MET A 1 22.44 -7.56 -57.32
C MET A 1 22.90 -8.21 -56.02
N ARG A 2 22.32 -9.39 -55.69
CA ARG A 2 22.71 -10.38 -54.64
C ARG A 2 22.51 -9.93 -53.18
N HIS A 3 21.39 -10.29 -52.51
CA HIS A 3 21.08 -11.55 -51.81
C HIS A 3 22.17 -12.03 -50.84
N ILE A 4 21.83 -12.17 -49.55
CA ILE A 4 21.80 -13.45 -48.81
C ILE A 4 21.09 -13.24 -47.45
N LEU A 5 20.00 -13.98 -47.29
CA LEU A 5 19.30 -14.34 -46.05
C LEU A 5 20.24 -15.14 -45.14
N SER A 6 20.16 -14.96 -43.82
CA SER A 6 20.37 -16.07 -42.88
C SER A 6 19.60 -15.84 -41.59
N LEU A 7 18.48 -16.56 -41.51
CA LEU A 7 17.67 -16.85 -40.33
C LEU A 7 18.42 -17.95 -39.54
N ILE A 8 18.71 -17.76 -38.25
CA ILE A 8 19.08 -18.88 -37.37
C ILE A 8 18.20 -18.81 -36.12
N LEU A 9 17.26 -19.74 -36.11
CA LEU A 9 16.37 -20.14 -35.03
C LEU A 9 17.13 -21.18 -34.18
N ILE A 10 17.29 -20.97 -32.88
CA ILE A 10 17.73 -22.04 -31.96
C ILE A 10 16.65 -22.20 -30.88
N LEU A 11 15.90 -23.29 -31.03
CA LEU A 11 15.03 -23.92 -30.04
C LEU A 11 15.80 -25.10 -29.43
N LEU A 12 16.03 -25.09 -28.12
CA LEU A 12 16.36 -26.27 -27.30
C LEU A 12 15.62 -26.08 -25.96
N LEU A 13 14.40 -26.62 -25.82
CA LEU A 13 14.06 -27.96 -25.30
C LEU A 13 14.53 -28.22 -23.86
N VAL A 14 13.54 -28.05 -22.98
CA VAL A 14 13.25 -28.70 -21.69
C VAL A 14 14.04 -29.99 -21.42
N SER A 15 14.58 -30.10 -20.21
CA SER A 15 14.64 -31.41 -19.53
C SER A 15 14.44 -31.25 -18.03
N CYS A 16 13.36 -31.87 -17.56
CA CYS A 16 12.96 -32.03 -16.17
C CYS A 16 13.67 -33.27 -15.62
N SER A 17 14.36 -33.17 -14.50
CA SER A 17 14.87 -34.33 -13.76
C SER A 17 14.21 -34.38 -12.39
N SER A 18 13.27 -35.32 -12.24
CA SER A 18 12.75 -35.73 -10.93
C SER A 18 13.48 -37.00 -10.50
N GLU A 19 14.36 -36.90 -9.52
CA GLU A 19 14.89 -38.07 -8.83
C GLU A 19 13.95 -38.50 -7.71
N LYS A 20 13.39 -39.70 -7.86
CA LYS A 20 12.81 -40.47 -6.77
C LYS A 20 13.93 -41.24 -6.09
N VAL A 21 14.11 -41.06 -4.79
CA VAL A 21 14.81 -42.05 -3.94
C VAL A 21 13.86 -42.44 -2.81
N SER A 22 13.32 -43.64 -2.95
CA SER A 22 12.67 -44.43 -1.91
C SER A 22 13.75 -45.15 -1.09
N LYS A 23 13.63 -45.11 0.24
CA LYS A 23 14.12 -46.17 1.12
C LYS A 23 13.07 -46.46 2.20
N GLU A 24 12.65 -47.73 2.20
CA GLU A 24 11.98 -48.51 3.25
C GLU A 24 12.59 -48.27 4.65
N GLN A 25 11.96 -48.51 5.80
CA GLN A 25 11.08 -49.60 6.23
C GLN A 25 10.62 -49.24 7.67
N GLN A 26 9.37 -49.51 8.07
CA GLN A 26 9.04 -50.47 9.14
C GLN A 26 7.56 -50.36 9.53
N GLU A 27 6.88 -51.48 9.33
CA GLU A 27 5.53 -51.78 9.76
C GLU A 27 5.49 -51.94 11.29
N GLN A 28 4.68 -51.14 11.98
CA GLN A 28 4.09 -51.53 13.27
C GLN A 28 2.62 -51.18 13.26
N THR A 29 1.81 -52.22 13.07
CA THR A 29 0.37 -52.23 13.14
C THR A 29 -0.07 -51.93 14.57
N ILE A 30 -0.59 -50.73 14.82
CA ILE A 30 -1.44 -50.46 15.98
C ILE A 30 -2.74 -49.84 15.46
N THR A 31 -3.79 -50.65 15.52
CA THR A 31 -5.17 -50.31 15.23
C THR A 31 -5.63 -49.16 16.13
N ALA A 32 -5.62 -47.93 15.59
CA ALA A 32 -6.25 -46.78 16.24
C ALA A 32 -7.43 -46.30 15.39
N LYS A 33 -8.61 -46.57 15.92
CA LYS A 33 -9.94 -46.10 15.54
C LYS A 33 -9.90 -44.73 14.84
N LYS A 34 -10.31 -44.70 13.56
CA LYS A 34 -10.55 -43.50 12.77
C LYS A 34 -11.68 -42.69 13.42
N SER A 35 -11.33 -41.86 14.40
CA SER A 35 -12.18 -40.75 14.82
C SER A 35 -11.86 -39.59 13.89
N THR A 36 -12.66 -39.45 12.83
CA THR A 36 -12.71 -38.24 12.04
C THR A 36 -13.28 -37.14 12.93
N ILE A 37 -12.44 -36.52 13.75
CA ILE A 37 -12.73 -35.21 14.30
C ILE A 37 -12.57 -34.27 13.11
N ASN A 38 -13.68 -34.02 12.42
CA ASN A 38 -13.85 -32.80 11.63
C ASN A 38 -13.77 -31.63 12.63
N LYS A 39 -12.55 -31.27 13.03
CA LYS A 39 -12.29 -29.90 13.45
C LYS A 39 -12.34 -29.11 12.17
N HIS A 40 -13.56 -28.69 11.83
CA HIS A 40 -13.74 -27.43 11.15
C HIS A 40 -13.01 -26.43 12.06
N ILE A 41 -11.75 -26.16 11.74
CA ILE A 41 -11.12 -24.93 12.23
C ILE A 41 -11.94 -23.89 11.50
N GLU A 42 -13.01 -23.42 12.15
CA GLU A 42 -13.41 -22.04 11.95
C GLU A 42 -12.13 -21.25 12.17
N VAL A 43 -11.50 -20.88 11.07
CA VAL A 43 -10.60 -19.74 11.08
C VAL A 43 -11.55 -18.62 11.46
N SER A 44 -11.64 -18.38 12.77
CA SER A 44 -12.26 -17.18 13.29
C SER A 44 -11.64 -16.07 12.49
N ASN A 45 -12.45 -15.40 11.69
CA ASN A 45 -12.02 -14.22 10.95
C ASN A 45 -11.92 -13.14 12.02
N ASP A 46 -10.87 -13.21 12.86
CA ASP A 46 -10.62 -12.38 14.03
C ASP A 46 -10.25 -10.96 13.58
N CYS A 47 -11.20 -10.33 12.90
CA CYS A 47 -11.09 -8.96 12.44
C CYS A 47 -11.39 -8.05 13.62
N ILE A 48 -10.35 -7.43 14.15
CA ILE A 48 -10.45 -6.46 15.25
C ILE A 48 -11.26 -5.25 14.80
N PHE A 49 -11.08 -4.85 13.54
CA PHE A 49 -11.82 -3.82 12.85
C PHE A 49 -12.69 -4.47 11.77
N ASP A 50 -13.97 -4.75 12.04
CA ASP A 50 -14.94 -5.21 11.01
C ASP A 50 -15.30 -4.05 10.08
N THR A 51 -14.36 -3.71 9.19
CA THR A 51 -14.47 -2.53 8.35
C THR A 51 -14.48 -2.92 6.88
N SER A 52 -15.60 -2.62 6.21
CA SER A 52 -15.59 -2.56 4.75
C SER A 52 -14.71 -1.39 4.35
N THR A 53 -13.45 -1.66 3.96
CA THR A 53 -12.51 -0.64 3.47
C THR A 53 -13.12 0.18 2.32
N PHE A 54 -13.96 -0.46 1.50
CA PHE A 54 -14.75 0.22 0.48
C PHE A 54 -15.65 1.31 1.07
N LYS A 55 -16.42 1.00 2.13
CA LYS A 55 -17.32 1.95 2.77
C LYS A 55 -16.55 3.18 3.25
N PHE A 56 -15.56 3.00 4.12
CA PHE A 56 -14.81 4.12 4.70
C PHE A 56 -14.07 4.95 3.64
N THR A 57 -13.44 4.26 2.67
CA THR A 57 -12.78 4.94 1.56
C THR A 57 -13.78 5.76 0.72
N SER A 58 -14.90 5.16 0.31
CA SER A 58 -15.90 5.85 -0.52
C SER A 58 -16.60 6.99 0.20
N GLU A 59 -16.84 6.88 1.51
CA GLU A 59 -17.43 7.94 2.33
C GLU A 59 -16.47 9.14 2.42
N ALA A 60 -15.18 8.93 2.65
CA ALA A 60 -14.18 10.01 2.65
C ALA A 60 -14.12 10.72 1.30
N ILE A 61 -14.16 9.96 0.20
CA ILE A 61 -14.16 10.50 -1.17
C ILE A 61 -15.41 11.36 -1.43
N HIS A 62 -16.59 10.88 -1.08
CA HIS A 62 -17.84 11.61 -1.30
C HIS A 62 -18.00 12.81 -0.34
N LYS A 63 -17.40 12.76 0.85
CA LYS A 63 -17.29 13.91 1.75
C LYS A 63 -16.45 15.02 1.11
N PHE A 64 -15.33 14.67 0.49
CA PHE A 64 -14.49 15.62 -0.24
C PHE A 64 -15.23 16.20 -1.47
N ASN A 65 -15.84 15.35 -2.29
CA ASN A 65 -16.63 15.77 -3.43
C ASN A 65 -17.73 14.75 -3.74
N PRO A 66 -19.02 15.06 -3.49
CA PRO A 66 -20.12 14.10 -3.69
C PRO A 66 -20.33 13.65 -5.14
N LYS A 67 -19.74 14.36 -6.11
CA LYS A 67 -19.89 14.09 -7.55
C LYS A 67 -18.66 13.43 -8.17
N ILE A 68 -17.57 13.27 -7.41
CA ILE A 68 -16.35 12.69 -7.95
C ILE A 68 -16.57 11.21 -8.25
N LYS A 69 -16.15 10.79 -9.44
CA LYS A 69 -16.14 9.38 -9.82
C LYS A 69 -14.79 8.79 -9.47
N PHE A 70 -14.77 7.53 -9.06
CA PHE A 70 -13.54 6.80 -8.81
C PHE A 70 -13.69 5.34 -9.26
N HIS A 71 -12.55 4.70 -9.51
CA HIS A 71 -12.49 3.27 -9.76
C HIS A 71 -12.07 2.54 -8.49
N TRP A 72 -12.78 1.48 -8.12
CA TRP A 72 -12.41 0.64 -6.98
C TRP A 72 -11.65 -0.60 -7.47
N ASN A 73 -10.47 -0.83 -6.91
CA ASN A 73 -9.69 -2.05 -7.13
C ASN A 73 -10.04 -3.08 -6.05
N GLU A 74 -10.82 -4.10 -6.41
CA GLU A 74 -11.24 -5.13 -5.46
C GLU A 74 -10.10 -6.02 -4.95
N ASN A 75 -9.01 -6.15 -5.71
CA ASN A 75 -7.90 -7.00 -5.33
C ASN A 75 -6.99 -6.30 -4.32
N GLU A 76 -6.69 -5.03 -4.57
CA GLU A 76 -5.81 -4.21 -3.72
C GLU A 76 -6.58 -3.40 -2.66
N LYS A 77 -7.92 -3.48 -2.68
CA LYS A 77 -8.83 -2.82 -1.75
C LYS A 77 -8.59 -1.31 -1.61
N HIS A 78 -8.42 -0.62 -2.73
CA HIS A 78 -8.26 0.84 -2.75
C HIS A 78 -9.10 1.50 -3.84
N ALA A 79 -9.30 2.81 -3.72
CA ALA A 79 -9.92 3.64 -4.76
C ALA A 79 -8.85 4.38 -5.56
N ILE A 80 -9.08 4.57 -6.86
CA ILE A 80 -8.29 5.40 -7.76
C ILE A 80 -9.18 6.54 -8.26
N LEU A 81 -8.82 7.76 -7.88
CA LEU A 81 -9.53 8.99 -8.20
C LEU A 81 -8.75 9.79 -9.24
N PRO A 82 -9.32 10.08 -10.42
CA PRO A 82 -8.78 11.10 -11.30
C PRO A 82 -9.01 12.49 -10.69
N LEU A 83 -8.00 13.34 -10.77
CA LEU A 83 -8.04 14.74 -10.35
C LEU A 83 -7.72 15.65 -11.56
N GLU A 84 -7.74 16.96 -11.34
CA GLU A 84 -7.43 17.94 -12.38
C GLU A 84 -5.99 17.81 -12.90
N ASP A 85 -5.72 18.37 -14.08
CA ASP A 85 -4.38 18.39 -14.72
C ASP A 85 -3.73 17.02 -14.93
N GLY A 86 -4.54 15.96 -14.98
CA GLY A 86 -4.07 14.59 -15.13
C GLY A 86 -3.43 14.02 -13.86
N ASP A 87 -3.62 14.65 -12.70
CA ASP A 87 -3.24 14.10 -11.40
C ASP A 87 -4.17 12.94 -11.00
N SER A 88 -3.74 12.12 -10.05
CA SER A 88 -4.57 11.04 -9.50
C SER A 88 -4.27 10.79 -8.04
N LEU A 89 -5.29 10.40 -7.28
CA LEU A 89 -5.14 9.92 -5.90
C LEU A 89 -5.50 8.44 -5.83
N ILE A 90 -4.64 7.63 -5.25
CA ILE A 90 -4.98 6.30 -4.76
C ILE A 90 -5.21 6.41 -3.26
N LEU A 91 -6.35 5.92 -2.78
CA LEU A 91 -6.78 6.08 -1.39
C LEU A 91 -7.28 4.75 -0.83
N HIS A 92 -6.89 4.47 0.41
CA HIS A 92 -7.38 3.35 1.20
C HIS A 92 -7.58 3.79 2.63
N ILE A 93 -8.76 3.48 3.16
CA ILE A 93 -9.13 3.72 4.55
C ILE A 93 -9.79 2.47 5.11
N GLY A 94 -9.34 2.04 6.28
CA GLY A 94 -9.82 0.86 7.00
C GLY A 94 -8.76 -0.23 7.12
N GLY A 95 -9.20 -1.43 7.47
CA GLY A 95 -8.33 -2.59 7.64
C GLY A 95 -8.88 -3.53 8.70
N CYS A 96 -8.15 -4.61 8.98
CA CYS A 96 -8.67 -5.69 9.82
C CYS A 96 -7.98 -5.76 11.19
N ASN A 97 -6.65 -5.82 11.21
CA ASN A 97 -5.85 -5.79 12.44
C ASN A 97 -5.43 -4.36 12.83
N HIS A 98 -5.34 -3.48 11.83
CA HIS A 98 -5.01 -2.07 11.97
C HIS A 98 -5.98 -1.27 11.13
N PHE A 99 -6.55 -0.20 11.67
CA PHE A 99 -7.35 0.73 10.89
C PHE A 99 -6.42 1.72 10.21
N SER A 100 -6.15 1.52 8.91
CA SER A 100 -5.12 2.25 8.18
C SER A 100 -5.70 3.40 7.37
N TYR A 101 -4.91 4.47 7.23
CA TYR A 101 -5.10 5.58 6.32
C TYR A 101 -3.87 5.67 5.45
N TRP A 102 -3.96 5.27 4.19
CA TRP A 102 -2.85 5.51 3.26
C TRP A 102 -3.33 6.10 1.96
N ALA A 103 -2.48 6.95 1.41
CA ALA A 103 -2.76 7.65 0.19
C ALA A 103 -1.49 7.80 -0.65
N LYS A 104 -1.68 7.73 -1.96
CA LYS A 104 -0.67 8.00 -2.97
C LYS A 104 -1.19 8.98 -3.99
N TYR A 105 -0.64 10.19 -3.99
CA TYR A 105 -0.94 11.19 -5.01
C TYR A 105 0.11 11.15 -6.11
N ARG A 106 -0.32 11.08 -7.37
CA ARG A 106 0.55 11.07 -8.54
C ARG A 106 0.35 12.34 -9.34
N THR A 107 1.44 13.02 -9.67
CA THR A 107 1.47 14.25 -10.47
C THR A 107 2.64 14.26 -11.44
N ASP A 108 2.80 15.34 -12.19
CA ASP A 108 3.88 15.53 -13.14
C ASP A 108 5.28 15.43 -12.47
N TYR A 109 6.25 14.85 -13.20
CA TYR A 109 7.61 14.68 -12.70
C TYR A 109 8.31 15.99 -12.32
N SER A 110 7.93 17.12 -12.93
CA SER A 110 8.54 18.43 -12.65
C SER A 110 8.34 18.88 -11.20
N LYS A 111 7.30 18.35 -10.53
CA LYS A 111 7.00 18.67 -9.13
C LYS A 111 7.96 18.05 -8.13
N PHE A 112 8.76 17.04 -8.52
CA PHE A 112 9.64 16.32 -7.58
C PHE A 112 10.64 17.23 -6.84
N ASN A 113 11.08 18.33 -7.45
CA ASN A 113 12.01 19.27 -6.83
C ASN A 113 11.35 20.45 -6.11
N ASP A 114 10.02 20.59 -6.21
CA ASP A 114 9.27 21.64 -5.52
C ASP A 114 8.81 21.15 -4.14
N SER A 115 9.68 21.31 -3.13
CA SER A 115 9.39 20.84 -1.77
C SER A 115 8.16 21.52 -1.16
N ILE A 116 7.88 22.77 -1.51
CA ILE A 116 6.71 23.51 -1.01
C ILE A 116 5.43 22.89 -1.56
N TYR A 117 5.38 22.63 -2.87
CA TYR A 117 4.26 21.93 -3.48
C TYR A 117 4.04 20.55 -2.84
N LEU A 118 5.10 19.75 -2.69
CA LEU A 118 5.01 18.38 -2.17
C LEU A 118 4.48 18.35 -0.72
N LEU A 119 5.03 19.20 0.15
CA LEU A 119 4.58 19.31 1.54
C LEU A 119 3.16 19.84 1.64
N ASN A 120 2.79 20.84 0.85
CA ASN A 120 1.42 21.36 0.82
C ASN A 120 0.43 20.32 0.32
N LYS A 121 0.83 19.50 -0.66
CA LYS A 121 -0.03 18.45 -1.19
C LYS A 121 -0.17 17.29 -0.20
N ALA A 122 0.88 16.91 0.52
CA ALA A 122 0.79 15.94 1.63
C ALA A 122 -0.20 16.40 2.72
N LYS A 123 -0.13 17.68 3.13
CA LYS A 123 -1.11 18.27 4.05
C LYS A 123 -2.54 18.23 3.49
N TRP A 124 -2.71 18.63 2.24
CA TRP A 124 -4.01 18.62 1.57
C TRP A 124 -4.64 17.22 1.52
N ILE A 125 -3.84 16.18 1.26
CA ILE A 125 -4.33 14.79 1.30
C ILE A 125 -4.87 14.45 2.69
N ALA A 126 -4.08 14.67 3.74
CA ALA A 126 -4.50 14.38 5.11
C ALA A 126 -5.77 15.16 5.48
N GLU A 127 -5.78 16.47 5.25
CA GLU A 127 -6.89 17.36 5.60
C GLU A 127 -8.22 16.98 4.93
N ASN A 128 -8.18 16.46 3.69
CA ASN A 128 -9.38 16.21 2.91
C ASN A 128 -9.89 14.77 2.98
N PHE A 129 -9.01 13.79 3.22
CA PHE A 129 -9.35 12.38 3.13
C PHE A 129 -9.16 11.59 4.41
N PHE A 130 -8.35 12.06 5.35
CA PHE A 130 -8.15 11.35 6.62
C PHE A 130 -9.12 11.86 7.69
N ASP A 131 -9.21 11.14 8.81
CA ASP A 131 -9.98 11.54 9.99
C ASP A 131 -9.33 10.98 11.26
N ASN A 132 -10.07 10.91 12.37
CA ASN A 132 -9.61 10.40 13.67
C ASN A 132 -8.29 11.04 14.15
N GLY A 133 -8.13 12.34 13.90
CA GLY A 133 -6.94 13.10 14.30
C GLY A 133 -5.82 13.08 13.26
N PHE A 134 -5.78 12.12 12.35
CA PHE A 134 -4.76 12.08 11.29
C PHE A 134 -4.85 13.27 10.34
N ASP A 135 -6.07 13.74 10.04
CA ASP A 135 -6.35 14.96 9.29
C ASP A 135 -5.63 16.17 9.87
N LYS A 136 -5.73 16.37 11.18
CA LYS A 136 -5.16 17.55 11.88
C LYS A 136 -3.70 17.37 12.22
N ASN A 137 -3.31 16.19 12.68
CA ASN A 137 -1.98 15.94 13.21
C ASN A 137 -0.93 15.89 12.11
N TYR A 138 -1.20 15.28 10.94
CA TYR A 138 -0.27 15.40 9.79
C TYR A 138 -0.09 16.85 9.35
N VAL A 139 -1.18 17.62 9.27
CA VAL A 139 -1.14 19.05 8.91
C VAL A 139 -0.29 19.83 9.92
N ARG A 140 -0.49 19.59 11.21
CA ARG A 140 0.29 20.19 12.30
C ARG A 140 1.76 19.80 12.19
N PHE A 141 2.08 18.51 12.10
CA PHE A 141 3.47 18.05 12.05
C PHE A 141 4.24 18.63 10.86
N ILE A 142 3.61 18.71 9.69
CA ILE A 142 4.23 19.32 8.51
C ILE A 142 4.40 20.84 8.69
N THR A 143 3.39 21.53 9.23
CA THR A 143 3.43 22.99 9.42
C THR A 143 4.46 23.41 10.46
N ASP A 144 4.52 22.68 11.58
CA ASP A 144 5.42 22.94 12.69
C ASP A 144 6.82 22.36 12.48
N LYS A 145 7.06 21.74 11.32
CA LYS A 145 8.31 21.06 10.94
C LYS A 145 8.73 19.99 11.97
N LYS A 146 7.77 19.26 12.50
CA LYS A 146 7.96 18.09 13.40
C LYS A 146 8.24 16.83 12.59
N TYR A 147 9.27 16.92 11.76
CA TYR A 147 9.74 15.81 10.94
C TYR A 147 11.21 16.03 10.60
N TYR A 148 11.89 14.97 10.21
CA TYR A 148 13.25 15.04 9.67
C TYR A 148 13.34 14.20 8.41
N GLN A 149 14.17 14.65 7.46
CA GLN A 149 14.45 13.87 6.27
C GLN A 149 15.42 12.74 6.61
N GLU A 150 15.11 11.54 6.16
CA GLU A 150 15.99 10.39 6.28
C GLU A 150 16.97 10.33 5.11
N ASP A 151 18.19 9.86 5.37
CA ASP A 151 19.12 9.46 4.32
C ASP A 151 18.87 8.00 3.96
N ASN A 152 18.22 7.79 2.82
CA ASN A 152 17.86 6.48 2.30
C ASN A 152 18.78 6.01 1.16
N GLY A 153 19.81 6.79 0.79
CA GLY A 153 20.71 6.52 -0.34
C GLY A 153 20.03 6.48 -1.72
N ARG A 154 18.78 6.93 -1.86
CA ARG A 154 17.98 6.86 -3.09
C ARG A 154 17.76 8.28 -3.65
N PRO A 155 18.46 8.68 -4.73
CA PRO A 155 18.41 10.06 -5.23
C PRO A 155 17.03 10.49 -5.75
N LEU A 156 16.18 9.53 -6.09
CA LEU A 156 14.81 9.77 -6.56
C LEU A 156 13.75 9.54 -5.47
N MET A 157 14.15 9.53 -4.20
CA MET A 157 13.24 9.36 -3.06
C MET A 157 13.64 10.26 -1.89
N LYS A 158 12.68 11.01 -1.37
CA LYS A 158 12.83 11.88 -0.19
C LYS A 158 11.90 11.35 0.89
N SER A 159 12.44 10.64 1.88
CA SER A 159 11.68 10.09 3.00
C SER A 159 11.73 11.01 4.20
N TYR A 160 10.61 11.18 4.90
CA TYR A 160 10.51 12.03 6.08
C TYR A 160 9.86 11.26 7.22
N SER A 161 10.58 11.13 8.33
CA SER A 161 10.05 10.57 9.58
C SER A 161 9.40 11.64 10.43
N ILE A 162 8.22 11.36 10.97
CA ILE A 162 7.49 12.27 11.86
C ILE A 162 8.02 12.18 13.28
N GLN A 163 8.13 13.32 13.94
CA GLN A 163 8.45 13.44 15.35
C GLN A 163 7.16 13.69 16.12
N THR A 164 6.56 12.61 16.65
CA THR A 164 5.34 12.71 17.46
C THR A 164 5.64 13.36 18.82
N ASP A 165 4.58 13.86 19.45
CA ASP A 165 4.64 14.46 20.78
C ASP A 165 3.61 13.81 21.71
N LYS A 166 3.59 14.23 22.98
CA LYS A 166 2.75 13.64 24.03
C LYS A 166 1.24 13.86 23.82
N SER A 167 0.82 14.65 22.83
CA SER A 167 -0.59 14.86 22.52
C SER A 167 -1.20 13.75 21.66
N ILE A 168 -0.37 12.86 21.12
CA ILE A 168 -0.82 11.72 20.31
C ILE A 168 -1.30 10.58 21.19
N GLN A 169 -2.40 9.94 20.80
CA GLN A 169 -2.93 8.76 21.49
C GLN A 169 -1.97 7.58 21.31
N GLU A 170 -1.83 6.74 22.34
CA GLU A 170 -0.85 5.64 22.33
C GLU A 170 -1.07 4.62 21.20
N ASN A 171 -2.31 4.50 20.72
CA ASN A 171 -2.66 3.58 19.64
C ASN A 171 -2.67 4.23 18.25
N GLU A 172 -2.33 5.52 18.12
CA GLU A 172 -2.16 6.18 16.82
C GLU A 172 -0.71 6.13 16.36
N ILE A 173 -0.48 5.58 15.17
CA ILE A 173 0.83 5.46 14.54
C ILE A 173 0.84 6.34 13.29
N TYR A 174 1.68 7.37 13.32
CA TYR A 174 1.93 8.25 12.18
C TYR A 174 3.16 7.76 11.46
N GLU A 175 3.00 6.97 10.40
CA GLU A 175 4.15 6.74 9.53
C GLU A 175 4.52 8.06 8.85
N GLY A 176 5.78 8.14 8.46
CA GLY A 176 6.29 9.28 7.73
C GLY A 176 5.54 9.56 6.44
N PHE A 177 6.07 10.49 5.68
CA PHE A 177 5.66 10.70 4.30
C PHE A 177 6.90 10.66 3.42
N TYR A 178 6.71 10.29 2.15
CA TYR A 178 7.81 10.32 1.21
C TYR A 178 7.36 10.80 -0.16
N PHE A 179 8.33 11.37 -0.87
CA PHE A 179 8.17 11.80 -2.24
C PHE A 179 9.11 10.98 -3.11
N MET A 180 8.63 10.44 -4.22
CA MET A 180 9.49 9.71 -5.15
C MET A 180 9.22 10.08 -6.59
N ARG A 181 10.23 9.94 -7.44
CA ARG A 181 10.06 10.01 -8.89
C ARG A 181 9.95 8.59 -9.45
N ASP A 182 8.84 8.32 -10.12
CA ASP A 182 8.55 7.08 -10.82
C ASP A 182 8.33 7.39 -12.31
N GLY A 183 9.41 7.30 -13.09
CA GLY A 183 9.42 7.69 -14.51
C GLY A 183 9.04 9.16 -14.73
N GLU A 184 7.92 9.36 -15.43
CA GLU A 184 7.34 10.67 -15.76
C GLU A 184 6.38 11.20 -14.68
N ARG A 185 6.35 10.55 -13.51
CA ARG A 185 5.46 10.93 -12.42
C ARG A 185 6.25 11.21 -11.14
N THR A 186 5.74 12.17 -10.38
CA THR A 186 6.06 12.36 -8.97
C THR A 186 4.97 11.71 -8.14
N GLU A 187 5.36 10.91 -7.15
CA GLU A 187 4.44 10.32 -6.19
C GLU A 187 4.65 10.92 -4.80
N ILE A 188 3.55 11.17 -4.11
CA ILE A 188 3.50 11.62 -2.72
C ILE A 188 2.77 10.57 -1.93
N TRP A 189 3.44 10.02 -0.94
CA TRP A 189 2.92 8.95 -0.11
C TRP A 189 2.80 9.42 1.34
N ILE A 190 1.69 9.07 1.96
CA ILE A 190 1.37 9.35 3.36
C ILE A 190 0.61 8.15 3.92
N HIS A 191 1.00 7.67 5.10
CA HIS A 191 0.41 6.49 5.72
C HIS A 191 0.43 6.59 7.24
N GLY A 192 -0.69 6.34 7.89
CA GLY A 192 -0.76 6.13 9.34
C GLY A 192 -1.85 5.13 9.68
N TYR A 193 -1.88 4.63 10.91
CA TYR A 193 -2.86 3.63 11.31
C TYR A 193 -3.15 3.67 12.82
N VAL A 194 -4.30 3.12 13.18
CA VAL A 194 -4.70 2.86 14.56
C VAL A 194 -4.54 1.38 14.87
N ASN A 195 -3.91 1.07 16.00
CA ASN A 195 -3.85 -0.27 16.60
C ASN A 195 -5.08 -0.58 17.45
#